data_AF-A0A662WKP1-F1
#
_entry.id   AF-A0A662WKP1-F1
#
_cell.length_a   1.000
_cell.length_b   1.000
_cell.length_c   1.000
_cell.angle_alpha   90.00
_cell.angle_beta   90.00
_cell.angle_gamma   90.00
#
_symmetry.space_group_name_H-M   'P 1'
#
loop_
_entity.id
_entity.type
_entity.pdbx_description
1 polymer ?
#
loop_
_entity_poly.entity_id
_entity_poly.type
_entity_poly.pdbx_seq_one_letter_code
_entity_poly.pdbx_strand_id
1 'polypeptide(L)'
;MLTVQVGQCGNQLGRALFEKMAAEQEDPAFFRPADDVCSDRSIVQGRPRRARAVLIDMEPKVIQQCLRKATASRSRGKSSSAGWEYEAKNTFTRQSGSGNNWANGYKIHGTQAESELLDLLQSEAERCDLLKGFLTLQSAAGGTGSGLGSFLTERLADFFPSASLLNAVVWPYHSGEVIVQNYNAMLTMASLSDAAHGIFMLQNDVASTVCQRLLCIPHPSFDDINDRLESSTMDKAYDMFSHGAYLHQYERFGVDREFFQQAFLRIDQVTQNYQGL
;
A
#
# COMPACT_ATOMS: atom_id res chain seq x y z
N MET A 1 5.74 -11.93 -8.62
CA MET A 1 4.86 -11.29 -7.62
C MET A 1 4.39 -9.98 -8.25
N LEU A 2 3.11 -9.61 -8.10
CA LEU A 2 2.59 -8.37 -8.68
C LEU A 2 2.51 -7.29 -7.59
N THR A 3 3.12 -6.13 -7.80
CA THR A 3 3.07 -5.03 -6.83
C THR A 3 1.90 -4.11 -7.12
N VAL A 4 1.02 -3.91 -6.15
CA VAL A 4 -0.12 -2.98 -6.25
C VAL A 4 0.18 -1.74 -5.44
N GLN A 5 0.37 -0.60 -6.09
CA GLN A 5 0.77 0.66 -5.42
C GLN A 5 -0.46 1.57 -5.29
N VAL A 6 -0.93 1.81 -4.06
CA VAL A 6 -2.19 2.52 -3.83
C VAL A 6 -1.98 3.86 -3.12
N GLY A 7 -2.51 4.91 -3.73
CA GLY A 7 -2.49 6.28 -3.22
C GLY A 7 -1.10 6.92 -3.24
N GLN A 8 -1.03 8.17 -2.79
CA GLN A 8 0.19 8.97 -2.86
C GLN A 8 1.40 8.29 -2.21
N CYS A 9 1.21 7.75 -1.01
CA CYS A 9 2.29 7.13 -0.23
C CYS A 9 2.77 5.82 -0.88
N GLY A 10 1.83 4.93 -1.24
CA GLY A 10 2.13 3.65 -1.87
C GLY A 10 2.90 3.80 -3.19
N ASN A 11 2.48 4.74 -4.05
CA ASN A 11 3.15 5.03 -5.32
C ASN A 11 4.58 5.57 -5.13
N GLN A 12 4.80 6.44 -4.14
CA GLN A 12 6.14 6.98 -3.86
C GLN A 12 7.07 5.92 -3.27
N LEU A 13 6.57 5.10 -2.34
CA LEU A 13 7.30 3.99 -1.76
C LEU A 13 7.65 2.94 -2.82
N GLY A 14 6.67 2.55 -3.64
CA GLY A 14 6.86 1.58 -4.70
C GLY A 14 7.93 2.02 -5.72
N ARG A 15 7.90 3.29 -6.14
CA ARG A 15 8.99 3.82 -6.99
C ARG A 15 10.36 3.71 -6.34
N ALA A 16 10.48 4.07 -5.06
CA ALA A 16 11.76 3.97 -4.36
C ALA A 16 12.23 2.52 -4.22
N LEU A 17 11.30 1.59 -3.99
CA LEU A 17 11.55 0.15 -3.94
C LEU A 17 12.07 -0.37 -5.29
N PHE A 18 11.36 -0.09 -6.39
CA PHE A 18 11.81 -0.50 -7.74
C PHE A 18 13.13 0.14 -8.15
N GLU A 19 13.40 1.38 -7.74
CA GLU A 19 14.68 2.04 -7.97
C GLU A 19 15.84 1.34 -7.25
N LYS A 20 15.61 0.87 -6.02
CA LYS A 20 16.59 0.09 -5.25
C LYS A 20 16.79 -1.32 -5.82
N MET A 21 15.70 -2.06 -6.07
CA MET A 21 15.78 -3.40 -6.66
C MET A 21 16.48 -3.39 -8.03
N ALA A 22 16.23 -2.37 -8.85
CA ALA A 22 16.90 -2.22 -10.14
C ALA A 22 18.41 -1.93 -9.99
N ALA A 23 18.80 -1.12 -9.00
CA ALA A 23 20.19 -0.80 -8.72
C ALA A 23 20.98 -2.02 -8.18
N GLU A 24 20.34 -2.83 -7.36
CA GLU A 24 20.91 -4.06 -6.78
C GLU A 24 20.92 -5.23 -7.79
N GLN A 25 20.39 -4.99 -9.00
CA GLN A 25 20.20 -5.99 -10.06
C GLN A 25 19.34 -7.19 -9.63
N GLU A 26 18.53 -7.03 -8.59
CA GLU A 26 17.80 -8.11 -7.97
C GLU A 26 16.52 -8.52 -8.73
N ASP A 27 16.24 -9.82 -8.56
CA ASP A 27 15.06 -10.65 -8.81
C ASP A 27 14.24 -10.46 -10.12
N PRO A 28 14.23 -11.47 -11.03
CA PRO A 28 13.27 -11.53 -12.14
C PRO A 28 11.80 -11.67 -11.70
N ALA A 29 11.49 -11.87 -10.41
CA ALA A 29 10.13 -12.00 -9.92
C ALA A 29 9.32 -10.69 -9.94
N PHE A 30 9.99 -9.53 -9.85
CA PHE A 30 9.37 -8.19 -9.83
C PHE A 30 9.53 -7.43 -11.14
N PHE A 31 10.46 -7.86 -11.99
CA PHE A 31 10.67 -7.27 -13.31
C PHE A 31 10.29 -8.25 -14.42
N ARG A 32 10.04 -7.72 -15.61
CA ARG A 32 9.94 -8.51 -16.84
C ARG A 32 10.76 -7.86 -17.96
N PRO A 33 11.19 -8.63 -18.97
CA PRO A 33 11.75 -8.05 -20.18
C PRO A 33 10.74 -7.08 -20.83
N ALA A 34 11.22 -6.03 -21.48
CA ALA A 34 10.35 -5.08 -22.19
C ALA A 34 9.73 -5.66 -23.47
N ASP A 35 10.30 -6.75 -24.01
CA ASP A 35 9.77 -7.46 -25.16
C ASP A 35 9.00 -8.70 -24.67
N ASP A 36 7.75 -8.89 -25.14
CA ASP A 36 6.89 -10.05 -24.81
C ASP A 36 7.42 -11.39 -25.37
N VAL A 37 8.67 -11.44 -25.83
CA VAL A 37 9.31 -12.65 -26.34
C VAL A 37 9.94 -13.39 -25.17
N CYS A 38 9.28 -14.48 -24.78
CA CYS A 38 9.79 -15.50 -23.87
C CYS A 38 11.09 -16.10 -24.45
N SER A 39 12.22 -15.45 -24.16
CA SER A 39 13.53 -16.08 -24.27
C SER A 39 14.06 -16.27 -22.86
N ASP A 40 13.99 -17.52 -22.43
CA ASP A 40 14.18 -18.06 -21.08
C ASP A 40 15.56 -17.76 -20.44
N ARG A 41 16.41 -16.94 -21.09
CA ARG A 41 17.80 -16.70 -20.67
C ARG A 41 18.38 -15.33 -20.99
N SER A 42 17.57 -14.31 -21.29
CA SER A 42 18.16 -13.00 -21.58
C SER A 42 17.48 -11.83 -20.90
N ILE A 43 17.91 -11.57 -19.66
CA ILE A 43 18.24 -10.18 -19.32
C ILE A 43 19.38 -9.79 -20.27
N VAL A 44 19.05 -9.44 -21.51
CA VAL A 44 20.02 -8.91 -22.47
C VAL A 44 20.59 -7.66 -21.82
N GLN A 45 21.87 -7.71 -21.50
CA GLN A 45 22.61 -6.56 -20.96
C GLN A 45 22.33 -5.35 -21.88
N GLY A 46 21.68 -4.32 -21.34
CA GLY A 46 21.41 -3.05 -22.03
C GLY A 46 19.95 -2.76 -22.41
N ARG A 47 18.97 -3.66 -22.21
CA ARG A 47 17.55 -3.39 -22.48
C ARG A 47 16.75 -3.03 -21.22
N PRO A 48 15.83 -2.04 -21.28
CA PRO A 48 15.09 -1.62 -20.10
C PRO A 48 14.20 -2.73 -19.55
N ARG A 49 14.12 -2.83 -18.22
CA ARG A 49 13.25 -3.78 -17.52
C ARG A 49 11.91 -3.13 -17.20
N ARG A 50 10.80 -3.85 -17.35
CA ARG A 50 9.47 -3.36 -16.95
C ARG A 50 9.12 -3.87 -15.56
N ALA A 51 8.72 -2.97 -14.67
CA ALA A 51 8.22 -3.32 -13.35
C ALA A 51 6.86 -4.02 -13.46
N ARG A 52 6.70 -5.16 -12.79
CA ARG A 52 5.41 -5.83 -12.58
C ARG A 52 4.65 -5.08 -11.49
N ALA A 53 4.06 -3.96 -11.87
CA ALA A 53 3.34 -3.09 -10.96
C ALA A 53 2.10 -2.47 -11.59
N VAL A 54 1.08 -2.26 -10.75
CA VAL A 54 -0.10 -1.46 -11.06
C VAL A 54 -0.12 -0.25 -10.13
N LEU A 55 -0.19 0.94 -10.69
CA LEU A 55 -0.18 2.20 -9.95
C LEU A 55 -1.60 2.74 -9.90
N ILE A 56 -2.10 2.95 -8.69
CA ILE A 56 -3.48 3.35 -8.43
C ILE A 56 -3.45 4.61 -7.58
N ASP A 57 -4.06 5.68 -8.06
CA ASP A 57 -4.32 6.87 -7.26
C ASP A 57 -5.59 7.54 -7.77
N MET A 58 -6.36 8.19 -6.90
CA MET A 58 -7.55 8.91 -7.36
C MET A 58 -7.23 10.27 -7.98
N GLU A 59 -5.95 10.67 -7.96
CA GLU A 59 -5.44 11.90 -8.55
C GLU A 59 -4.20 11.62 -9.42
N PRO A 60 -4.07 12.24 -10.61
CA PRO A 60 -3.04 11.86 -11.58
C PRO A 60 -1.64 12.38 -11.22
N LYS A 61 -1.55 13.40 -10.37
CA LYS A 61 -0.31 14.16 -10.11
C LYS A 61 0.84 13.26 -9.64
N VAL A 62 0.56 12.36 -8.69
CA VAL A 62 1.59 11.51 -8.09
C VAL A 62 2.05 10.44 -9.07
N ILE A 63 1.12 9.81 -9.78
CA ILE A 63 1.43 8.79 -10.79
C ILE A 63 2.26 9.40 -11.92
N GLN A 64 1.85 10.54 -12.48
CA GLN A 64 2.61 11.24 -13.51
C GLN A 64 4.04 11.58 -13.06
N GLN A 65 4.20 12.02 -11.79
CA GLN A 65 5.52 12.28 -11.23
C GLN A 65 6.35 10.98 -11.09
N CYS A 66 5.73 9.87 -10.70
CA CYS A 66 6.41 8.59 -10.55
C CYS A 66 6.87 8.03 -11.90
N LEU A 67 6.00 8.07 -12.92
CA LEU A 67 6.34 7.67 -14.30
C LEU A 67 7.52 8.50 -14.83
N ARG A 68 7.45 9.83 -14.71
CA ARG A 68 8.53 10.74 -15.17
C ARG A 68 9.86 10.46 -14.47
N LYS A 69 9.83 10.24 -13.15
CA LYS A 69 11.04 9.93 -12.36
C LYS A 69 11.64 8.57 -12.75
N ALA A 70 10.81 7.54 -12.92
CA ALA A 70 11.26 6.22 -13.34
C ALA A 70 11.95 6.27 -14.71
N THR A 71 11.34 6.94 -15.70
CA THR A 71 11.95 7.11 -17.03
C THR A 71 13.22 7.98 -16.98
N ALA A 72 13.28 9.00 -16.13
CA ALA A 72 14.46 9.85 -15.98
C ALA A 72 15.66 9.11 -15.38
N SER A 73 15.43 8.13 -14.50
CA SER A 73 16.50 7.28 -13.95
C SER A 73 17.21 6.47 -15.05
N ARG A 74 16.57 6.24 -16.21
CA ARG A 74 17.19 5.65 -17.41
C ARG A 74 18.35 6.48 -17.98
N SER A 75 18.30 7.81 -17.83
CA SER A 75 19.24 8.74 -18.49
C SER A 75 20.42 9.14 -17.59
N ARG A 76 20.39 8.81 -16.29
CA ARG A 76 21.42 9.23 -15.31
C ARG A 76 22.49 8.17 -15.01
N GLY A 77 22.33 6.94 -15.49
CA GLY A 77 23.31 5.87 -15.29
C GLY A 77 24.56 6.03 -16.16
N LYS A 78 25.62 6.67 -15.63
CA LYS A 78 26.99 6.43 -16.09
C LYS A 78 27.38 5.02 -15.61
N SER A 79 27.46 4.06 -16.53
CA SER A 79 27.88 2.67 -16.37
C SER A 79 26.76 1.62 -16.15
N SER A 80 26.61 0.78 -17.18
CA SER A 80 26.29 -0.66 -17.17
C SER A 80 25.01 -1.24 -16.53
N SER A 81 24.18 -0.53 -15.77
CA SER A 81 22.85 -1.06 -15.38
C SER A 81 21.79 -0.70 -16.43
N ALA A 82 21.11 -1.71 -16.96
CA ALA A 82 19.93 -1.49 -17.78
C ALA A 82 18.86 -0.77 -16.94
N GLY A 83 18.40 0.40 -17.39
CA GLY A 83 17.36 1.15 -16.68
C GLY A 83 16.05 0.37 -16.55
N TRP A 84 15.14 0.86 -15.71
CA TRP A 84 13.82 0.26 -15.55
C TRP A 84 12.72 1.28 -15.82
N GLU A 85 11.52 0.80 -16.14
CA GLU A 85 10.35 1.64 -16.39
C GLU A 85 9.06 0.98 -15.88
N TYR A 86 8.04 1.80 -15.68
CA TYR A 86 6.67 1.35 -15.48
C TYR A 86 5.97 1.18 -16.82
N GLU A 87 5.02 0.24 -16.89
CA GLU A 87 4.10 0.15 -18.01
C GLU A 87 3.05 1.27 -17.90
N ALA A 88 2.98 2.15 -18.90
CA ALA A 88 2.07 3.30 -18.87
C ALA A 88 0.59 2.89 -18.81
N LYS A 89 0.25 1.73 -19.38
CA LYS A 89 -1.11 1.15 -19.35
C LYS A 89 -1.51 0.67 -17.95
N ASN A 90 -0.55 0.37 -17.08
CA ASN A 90 -0.80 -0.19 -15.75
C ASN A 90 -1.03 0.90 -14.71
N THR A 91 -1.74 1.94 -15.10
CA THR A 91 -2.01 3.09 -14.25
C THR A 91 -3.50 3.38 -14.21
N PHE A 92 -4.01 3.59 -13.01
CA PHE A 92 -5.40 3.96 -12.78
C PHE A 92 -5.45 5.32 -12.08
N THR A 93 -6.13 6.27 -12.69
CA THR A 93 -6.31 7.63 -12.16
C THR A 93 -7.73 8.13 -12.32
N ARG A 94 -8.22 8.91 -11.36
CA ARG A 94 -9.45 9.71 -11.46
C ARG A 94 -9.15 11.20 -11.31
N GLN A 95 -10.20 12.03 -11.27
CA GLN A 95 -10.09 13.49 -11.10
C GLN A 95 -10.43 13.96 -9.68
N SER A 96 -10.85 13.06 -8.79
CA SER A 96 -11.35 13.41 -7.45
C SER A 96 -10.73 12.52 -6.40
N GLY A 97 -9.90 13.10 -5.53
CA GLY A 97 -9.27 12.39 -4.42
C GLY A 97 -10.25 11.90 -3.34
N SER A 98 -9.74 11.10 -2.41
CA SER A 98 -10.55 10.57 -1.29
C SER A 98 -10.68 11.56 -0.11
N GLY A 99 -10.01 12.72 -0.15
CA GLY A 99 -10.11 13.77 0.88
C GLY A 99 -9.68 13.32 2.28
N ASN A 100 -8.66 12.45 2.37
CA ASN A 100 -8.18 11.83 3.60
C ASN A 100 -9.27 11.11 4.42
N ASN A 101 -10.29 10.56 3.76
CA ASN A 101 -11.37 9.85 4.42
C ASN A 101 -11.43 8.40 3.93
N TRP A 102 -11.22 7.45 4.84
CA TRP A 102 -11.24 6.02 4.54
C TRP A 102 -12.59 5.56 3.98
N ALA A 103 -13.72 6.04 4.53
CA ALA A 103 -15.04 5.65 4.06
C ALA A 103 -15.32 6.09 2.62
N ASN A 104 -14.87 7.29 2.23
CA ASN A 104 -14.95 7.73 0.84
C ASN A 104 -14.12 6.84 -0.09
N GLY A 105 -12.89 6.49 0.31
CA GLY A 105 -12.02 5.60 -0.45
C GLY A 105 -12.60 4.20 -0.61
N TYR A 106 -13.13 3.63 0.47
CA TYR A 106 -13.64 2.26 0.52
C TYR A 106 -15.04 2.12 -0.09
N LYS A 107 -16.03 2.92 0.36
CA LYS A 107 -17.45 2.77 -0.03
C LYS A 107 -17.78 3.42 -1.38
N ILE A 108 -17.14 4.54 -1.72
CA ILE A 108 -17.46 5.30 -2.93
C ILE A 108 -16.48 4.98 -4.05
N HIS A 109 -15.20 5.32 -3.86
CA HIS A 109 -14.19 5.14 -4.90
C HIS A 109 -13.93 3.66 -5.19
N GLY A 110 -13.89 2.81 -4.16
CA GLY A 110 -13.74 1.36 -4.29
C GLY A 110 -14.82 0.75 -5.17
N THR A 111 -16.09 0.96 -4.81
CA THR A 111 -17.24 0.39 -5.54
C THR A 111 -17.36 0.93 -6.97
N GLN A 112 -17.10 2.22 -7.20
CA GLN A 112 -17.16 2.82 -8.53
C GLN A 112 -16.03 2.37 -9.46
N ALA A 113 -14.87 2.02 -8.90
CA ALA A 113 -13.68 1.64 -9.67
C ALA A 113 -13.43 0.12 -9.72
N GLU A 114 -14.25 -0.69 -9.04
CA GLU A 114 -14.04 -2.13 -8.85
C GLU A 114 -13.76 -2.88 -10.17
N SER A 115 -14.67 -2.76 -11.16
CA SER A 115 -14.52 -3.45 -12.45
C SER A 115 -13.23 -3.05 -13.17
N GLU A 116 -12.98 -1.74 -13.33
CA GLU A 116 -11.80 -1.25 -14.05
C GLU A 116 -10.49 -1.64 -13.34
N LEU A 117 -10.48 -1.65 -12.01
CA LEU A 117 -9.30 -2.03 -11.22
C LEU A 117 -9.04 -3.54 -11.28
N LEU A 118 -10.09 -4.36 -11.20
CA LEU A 118 -9.97 -5.81 -11.31
C LEU A 118 -9.54 -6.22 -12.72
N ASP A 119 -10.10 -5.63 -13.77
CA ASP A 119 -9.70 -5.88 -15.15
C ASP A 119 -8.20 -5.53 -15.35
N LEU A 120 -7.76 -4.40 -14.77
CA LEU A 120 -6.36 -3.99 -14.83
C LEU A 120 -5.43 -4.98 -14.12
N LEU A 121 -5.78 -5.38 -12.89
CA LEU A 121 -5.02 -6.33 -12.09
C LEU A 121 -5.00 -7.72 -12.73
N GLN A 122 -6.13 -8.18 -13.27
CA GLN A 122 -6.25 -9.44 -13.99
C GLN A 122 -5.38 -9.43 -15.25
N SER A 123 -5.43 -8.36 -16.05
CA SER A 123 -4.61 -8.25 -17.26
C SER A 123 -3.10 -8.32 -16.97
N GLU A 124 -2.67 -7.88 -15.80
CA GLU A 124 -1.29 -8.00 -15.34
C GLU A 124 -0.95 -9.35 -14.71
N ALA A 125 -1.91 -9.95 -14.00
CA ALA A 125 -1.78 -11.30 -13.48
C ALA A 125 -1.63 -12.33 -14.61
N GLU A 126 -2.41 -12.20 -15.69
CA GLU A 126 -2.36 -13.08 -16.87
C GLU A 126 -1.04 -12.99 -17.64
N ARG A 127 -0.27 -11.91 -17.47
CA ARG A 127 1.09 -11.78 -18.01
C ARG A 127 2.14 -12.53 -17.20
N CYS A 128 1.78 -13.09 -16.05
CA CYS A 128 2.68 -13.90 -15.24
C CYS A 128 2.49 -15.38 -15.56
N ASP A 129 3.58 -16.09 -15.90
CA ASP A 129 3.53 -17.56 -16.07
C ASP A 129 3.05 -18.27 -14.80
N LEU A 130 3.41 -17.72 -13.65
CA LEU A 130 2.93 -18.16 -12.34
C LEU A 130 2.76 -16.94 -11.41
N LEU A 131 1.50 -16.61 -11.08
CA LEU A 131 1.19 -15.61 -10.08
C LEU A 131 1.36 -16.20 -8.67
N LYS A 132 2.45 -15.84 -8.00
CA LYS A 132 2.69 -16.23 -6.59
C LYS A 132 1.81 -15.47 -5.59
N GLY A 133 1.49 -14.22 -5.89
CA GLY A 133 0.88 -13.32 -4.92
C GLY A 133 0.96 -11.85 -5.30
N PHE A 134 0.26 -11.04 -4.52
CA PHE A 134 0.22 -9.59 -4.59
C PHE A 134 0.97 -8.98 -3.41
N LEU A 135 1.76 -7.94 -3.70
CA LEU A 135 2.35 -7.06 -2.69
C LEU A 135 1.70 -5.68 -2.79
N THR A 136 0.77 -5.39 -1.89
CA THR A 136 0.05 -4.11 -1.84
C THR A 136 0.84 -3.12 -1.00
N LEU A 137 1.28 -2.01 -1.62
CA LEU A 137 1.95 -0.89 -0.95
C LEU A 137 0.94 0.24 -0.74
N GLN A 138 0.68 0.59 0.52
CA GLN A 138 -0.35 1.57 0.87
C GLN A 138 -0.02 2.32 2.17
N SER A 139 -0.80 3.35 2.50
CA SER A 139 -0.74 4.03 3.81
C SER A 139 -1.99 3.76 4.64
N ALA A 140 -1.83 3.64 5.95
CA ALA A 140 -2.95 3.44 6.88
C ALA A 140 -3.78 4.72 7.09
N ALA A 141 -3.18 5.89 6.94
CA ALA A 141 -3.80 7.17 7.33
C ALA A 141 -4.40 7.99 6.19
N GLY A 142 -4.12 7.64 4.93
CA GLY A 142 -4.64 8.36 3.76
C GLY A 142 -6.15 8.21 3.61
N GLY A 143 -6.72 8.66 2.49
CA GLY A 143 -8.08 8.25 2.08
C GLY A 143 -8.04 7.17 1.00
N THR A 144 -7.24 7.42 -0.06
CA THR A 144 -7.07 6.47 -1.16
C THR A 144 -6.20 5.29 -0.73
N GLY A 145 -5.03 5.55 -0.14
CA GLY A 145 -4.14 4.48 0.31
C GLY A 145 -4.83 3.53 1.28
N SER A 146 -5.56 4.08 2.25
CA SER A 146 -6.20 3.33 3.33
C SER A 146 -7.49 2.66 2.86
N GLY A 147 -8.48 3.44 2.43
CA GLY A 147 -9.83 2.97 2.10
C GLY A 147 -9.88 2.15 0.82
N LEU A 148 -9.35 2.70 -0.28
CA LEU A 148 -9.32 1.96 -1.55
C LEU A 148 -8.34 0.76 -1.47
N GLY A 149 -7.24 0.89 -0.73
CA GLY A 149 -6.29 -0.22 -0.53
C GLY A 149 -6.88 -1.36 0.31
N SER A 150 -7.67 -1.04 1.34
CA SER A 150 -8.46 -2.01 2.12
C SER A 150 -9.46 -2.74 1.22
N PHE A 151 -10.27 -1.98 0.48
CA PHE A 151 -11.25 -2.54 -0.48
C PHE A 151 -10.59 -3.47 -1.50
N LEU A 152 -9.48 -3.05 -2.10
CA LEU A 152 -8.76 -3.87 -3.08
C LEU A 152 -8.21 -5.15 -2.48
N THR A 153 -7.74 -5.13 -1.23
CA THR A 153 -7.22 -6.34 -0.58
C THR A 153 -8.33 -7.37 -0.39
N GLU A 154 -9.51 -6.95 0.06
CA GLU A 154 -10.69 -7.80 0.20
C GLU A 154 -11.13 -8.38 -1.15
N ARG A 155 -11.21 -7.55 -2.20
CA ARG A 155 -11.53 -8.03 -3.55
C ARG A 155 -10.47 -8.99 -4.09
N LEU A 156 -9.19 -8.74 -3.85
CA LEU A 156 -8.14 -9.65 -4.29
C LEU A 156 -8.23 -11.02 -3.58
N ALA A 157 -8.67 -11.05 -2.32
CA ALA A 157 -8.93 -12.31 -1.61
C ALA A 157 -10.07 -13.11 -2.24
N ASP A 158 -11.13 -12.41 -2.67
CA ASP A 158 -12.29 -13.04 -3.33
C ASP A 158 -11.94 -13.55 -4.75
N PHE A 159 -11.23 -12.75 -5.56
CA PHE A 159 -10.96 -13.05 -6.97
C PHE A 159 -9.70 -13.90 -7.20
N PHE A 160 -8.71 -13.84 -6.29
CA PHE A 160 -7.46 -14.59 -6.40
C PHE A 160 -7.17 -15.40 -5.13
N PRO A 161 -8.04 -16.37 -4.76
CA PRO A 161 -7.93 -17.09 -3.48
C PRO A 161 -6.64 -17.91 -3.34
N SER A 162 -6.03 -18.31 -4.47
CA SER A 162 -4.78 -19.07 -4.47
C SER A 162 -3.52 -18.20 -4.34
N ALA A 163 -3.66 -16.87 -4.43
CA ALA A 163 -2.54 -15.94 -4.42
C ALA A 163 -2.26 -15.43 -3.00
N SER A 164 -0.98 -15.39 -2.60
CA SER A 164 -0.62 -14.77 -1.32
C SER A 164 -0.88 -13.26 -1.35
N LEU A 165 -1.46 -12.72 -0.29
CA LEU A 165 -1.80 -11.30 -0.17
C LEU A 165 -0.95 -10.68 0.93
N LEU A 166 0.08 -9.94 0.52
CA LEU A 166 1.01 -9.26 1.41
C LEU A 166 0.80 -7.76 1.33
N ASN A 167 0.64 -7.11 2.48
CA ASN A 167 0.35 -5.68 2.55
C ASN A 167 1.47 -4.97 3.29
N ALA A 168 2.25 -4.14 2.59
CA ALA A 168 3.17 -3.22 3.23
C ALA A 168 2.46 -1.89 3.50
N VAL A 169 2.21 -1.61 4.77
CA VAL A 169 1.37 -0.51 5.22
C VAL A 169 2.22 0.53 5.93
N VAL A 170 2.25 1.74 5.41
CA VAL A 170 2.92 2.87 6.04
C VAL A 170 2.04 3.43 7.16
N TRP A 171 2.54 3.33 8.39
CA TRP A 171 1.86 3.80 9.59
C TRP A 171 1.97 5.34 9.73
N PRO A 172 0.91 6.04 10.17
CA PRO A 172 0.98 7.47 10.41
C PRO A 172 2.00 7.86 11.48
N TYR A 173 2.45 9.11 11.43
CA TYR A 173 3.20 9.73 12.51
C TYR A 173 2.33 9.88 13.76
N HIS A 174 2.91 9.61 14.93
CA HIS A 174 2.25 9.77 16.21
C HIS A 174 1.82 11.23 16.48
N SER A 175 2.58 12.21 15.98
CA SER A 175 2.30 13.64 16.10
C SER A 175 1.06 14.10 15.34
N GLY A 176 0.57 13.29 14.38
CA GLY A 176 -0.57 13.64 13.55
C GLY A 176 -0.20 14.47 12.32
N GLU A 177 -0.52 13.96 11.13
CA GLU A 177 -0.50 14.74 9.88
C GLU A 177 -1.93 15.09 9.42
N VAL A 178 -2.89 14.24 9.76
CA VAL A 178 -4.31 14.39 9.42
C VAL A 178 -5.14 14.17 10.67
N ILE A 179 -6.15 15.02 10.89
CA ILE A 179 -7.02 14.96 12.07
C ILE A 179 -7.73 13.60 12.22
N VAL A 180 -8.18 13.02 11.09
CA VAL A 180 -8.92 11.76 11.06
C VAL A 180 -8.03 10.52 10.84
N GLN A 181 -6.70 10.67 10.92
CA GLN A 181 -5.77 9.56 10.63
C GLN A 181 -5.96 8.34 11.52
N ASN A 182 -6.36 8.54 12.79
CA ASN A 182 -6.49 7.45 13.76
C ASN A 182 -7.67 6.55 13.38
N TYR A 183 -8.79 7.14 12.94
CA TYR A 183 -9.91 6.38 12.37
C TYR A 183 -9.50 5.67 11.09
N ASN A 184 -8.84 6.36 10.16
CA ASN A 184 -8.39 5.72 8.91
C ASN A 184 -7.48 4.52 9.19
N ALA A 185 -6.52 4.67 10.10
CA ALA A 185 -5.58 3.61 10.45
C ALA A 185 -6.28 2.44 11.15
N MET A 186 -7.18 2.72 12.10
CA MET A 186 -7.98 1.69 12.77
C MET A 186 -8.82 0.90 11.77
N LEU A 187 -9.58 1.57 10.90
CA LEU A 187 -10.43 0.93 9.89
C LEU A 187 -9.62 0.14 8.87
N THR A 188 -8.44 0.65 8.49
CA THR A 188 -7.52 -0.08 7.60
C THR A 188 -7.06 -1.37 8.25
N MET A 189 -6.58 -1.31 9.51
CA MET A 189 -6.12 -2.51 10.19
C MET A 189 -7.24 -3.54 10.38
N ALA A 190 -8.46 -3.10 10.68
CA ALA A 190 -9.60 -3.99 10.89
C ALA A 190 -10.03 -4.70 9.60
N SER A 191 -9.90 -4.02 8.45
CA SER A 191 -10.14 -4.64 7.14
C SER A 191 -9.01 -5.60 6.76
N LEU A 192 -7.76 -5.18 6.93
CA LEU A 192 -6.60 -5.97 6.54
C LEU A 192 -6.41 -7.22 7.41
N SER A 193 -6.77 -7.18 8.69
CA SER A 193 -6.68 -8.35 9.58
C SER A 193 -7.52 -9.53 9.11
N ASP A 194 -8.62 -9.26 8.41
CA ASP A 194 -9.55 -10.28 7.94
C ASP A 194 -9.16 -10.82 6.55
N ALA A 195 -8.59 -9.96 5.70
CA ALA A 195 -8.37 -10.27 4.28
C ALA A 195 -6.90 -10.56 3.90
N ALA A 196 -5.92 -10.01 4.61
CA ALA A 196 -4.52 -10.14 4.24
C ALA A 196 -3.88 -11.40 4.85
N HIS A 197 -3.03 -12.07 4.07
CA HIS A 197 -2.22 -13.21 4.56
C HIS A 197 -0.99 -12.75 5.37
N GLY A 198 -0.55 -11.51 5.16
CA GLY A 198 0.56 -10.92 5.93
C GLY A 198 0.59 -9.41 5.81
N ILE A 199 0.88 -8.74 6.92
CA ILE A 199 0.93 -7.27 7.00
C ILE A 199 2.32 -6.85 7.49
N PHE A 200 3.04 -6.10 6.67
CA PHE A 200 4.29 -5.45 7.03
C PHE A 200 4.02 -4.00 7.42
N MET A 201 4.13 -3.68 8.70
CA MET A 201 3.94 -2.31 9.17
C MET A 201 5.25 -1.52 9.05
N LEU A 202 5.23 -0.45 8.28
CA LEU A 202 6.35 0.47 8.09
C LEU A 202 6.10 1.74 8.90
N GLN A 203 6.78 1.88 10.04
CA GLN A 203 6.60 3.03 10.92
C GLN A 203 7.40 4.24 10.43
N ASN A 204 6.71 5.31 10.05
CA ASN A 204 7.33 6.57 9.65
C ASN A 204 8.10 7.25 10.80
N ASP A 205 7.64 7.10 12.05
CA ASP A 205 8.32 7.65 13.23
C ASP A 205 9.68 6.98 13.45
N VAL A 206 9.76 5.66 13.24
CA VAL A 206 11.02 4.91 13.34
C VAL A 206 11.89 5.18 12.12
N ALA A 207 11.34 5.26 10.90
CA ALA A 207 12.13 5.65 9.73
C ALA A 207 12.71 7.08 9.88
N SER A 208 11.93 8.02 10.42
CA SER A 208 12.38 9.39 10.69
C SER A 208 13.38 9.44 11.84
N THR A 209 13.16 8.68 12.91
CA THR A 209 14.10 8.58 14.04
C THR A 209 15.38 7.86 13.63
N VAL A 210 15.32 6.84 12.76
CA VAL A 210 16.47 6.16 12.17
C VAL A 210 17.23 7.14 11.25
N CYS A 211 16.52 7.85 10.36
CA CYS A 211 17.15 8.89 9.53
C CYS A 211 17.71 10.07 10.34
N GLN A 212 17.10 10.43 11.47
CA GLN A 212 17.49 11.56 12.33
C GLN A 212 18.54 11.20 13.38
N ARG A 213 18.56 9.95 13.87
CA ARG A 213 19.40 9.50 15.00
C ARG A 213 20.34 8.35 14.67
N LEU A 214 20.39 7.84 13.44
CA LEU A 214 20.97 6.52 13.20
C LEU A 214 21.81 6.40 11.90
N LEU A 215 23.03 6.92 11.79
CA LEU A 215 23.91 7.55 12.79
C LEU A 215 23.89 6.91 14.21
N CYS A 216 23.78 5.58 14.26
CA CYS A 216 23.78 4.62 15.40
C CYS A 216 22.61 4.57 16.43
N ILE A 217 21.83 3.46 16.44
CA ILE A 217 20.85 2.99 17.46
C ILE A 217 20.69 1.46 17.26
N PRO A 218 20.59 0.70 18.36
CA PRO A 218 20.54 -0.76 18.40
C PRO A 218 19.13 -1.28 18.09
N HIS A 219 19.04 -2.55 17.72
CA HIS A 219 17.82 -3.26 17.29
C HIS A 219 16.63 -3.07 18.24
N PRO A 220 15.52 -2.41 17.82
CA PRO A 220 14.28 -2.40 18.60
C PRO A 220 13.67 -3.80 18.64
N SER A 221 13.14 -4.20 19.79
CA SER A 221 12.44 -5.49 19.94
C SER A 221 11.02 -5.42 19.37
N PHE A 222 10.40 -6.57 19.08
CA PHE A 222 9.00 -6.63 18.65
C PHE A 222 8.05 -6.06 19.72
N ASP A 223 8.39 -6.22 21.01
CA ASP A 223 7.59 -5.71 22.12
C ASP A 223 7.58 -4.17 22.16
N ASP A 224 8.73 -3.51 21.91
CA ASP A 224 8.81 -2.04 21.83
C ASP A 224 7.97 -1.45 20.68
N ILE A 225 7.79 -2.24 19.62
CA ILE A 225 7.03 -1.88 18.42
C ILE A 225 5.54 -2.04 18.70
N ASN A 226 5.15 -3.15 19.34
CA ASN A 226 3.77 -3.46 19.68
C ASN A 226 3.21 -2.50 20.74
N ASP A 227 3.95 -2.21 21.81
CA ASP A 227 3.54 -1.28 22.87
C ASP A 227 3.23 0.14 22.34
N ARG A 228 3.97 0.58 21.30
CA ARG A 228 3.79 1.92 20.70
C ARG A 228 2.66 1.98 19.66
N LEU A 229 2.38 0.86 19.00
CA LEU A 229 1.28 0.76 18.04
C LEU A 229 -0.07 0.66 18.76
N GLU A 230 -0.12 -0.15 19.81
CA GLU A 230 -1.34 -0.49 20.55
C GLU A 230 -1.87 0.72 21.34
N SER A 231 -1.03 1.36 22.17
CA SER A 231 -1.50 2.37 23.14
C SER A 231 -1.73 3.78 22.56
N SER A 232 -1.42 4.03 21.29
CA SER A 232 -1.20 5.40 20.84
C SER A 232 -2.13 5.85 19.72
N THR A 233 -2.45 4.99 18.77
CA THR A 233 -3.36 5.30 17.66
C THR A 233 -4.77 4.76 17.93
N MET A 234 -4.88 3.53 18.45
CA MET A 234 -6.18 2.93 18.78
C MET A 234 -6.84 3.66 19.95
N ASP A 235 -6.11 3.96 21.02
CA ASP A 235 -6.62 4.75 22.14
C ASP A 235 -7.13 6.13 21.70
N LYS A 236 -6.40 6.80 20.79
CA LYS A 236 -6.85 8.07 20.21
C LYS A 236 -8.10 7.89 19.34
N ALA A 237 -8.20 6.80 18.58
CA ALA A 237 -9.40 6.51 17.80
C ALA A 237 -10.61 6.25 18.72
N TYR A 238 -10.44 5.48 19.79
CA TYR A 238 -11.47 5.24 20.80
C TYR A 238 -11.90 6.52 21.50
N ASP A 239 -10.95 7.38 21.90
CA ASP A 239 -11.23 8.66 22.54
C ASP A 239 -11.99 9.60 21.58
N MET A 240 -11.59 9.67 20.31
CA MET A 240 -12.35 10.41 19.30
C MET A 240 -13.77 9.85 19.14
N PHE A 241 -13.93 8.52 19.15
CA PHE A 241 -15.21 7.84 18.97
C PHE A 241 -16.16 8.08 20.14
N SER A 242 -15.65 8.00 21.38
CA SER A 242 -16.44 8.20 22.60
C SER A 242 -17.01 9.63 22.67
N HIS A 243 -16.26 10.61 22.20
CA HIS A 243 -16.69 12.01 22.08
C HIS A 243 -17.49 12.32 20.81
N GLY A 244 -17.69 11.34 19.91
CA GLY A 244 -18.39 11.53 18.63
C GLY A 244 -17.67 12.43 17.64
N ALA A 245 -16.36 12.65 17.83
CA ALA A 245 -15.57 13.55 17.01
C ALA A 245 -15.48 13.02 15.57
N TYR A 246 -15.76 13.87 14.59
CA TYR A 246 -15.62 13.62 13.15
C TYR A 246 -16.44 12.45 12.56
N LEU A 247 -17.30 11.78 13.34
CA LEU A 247 -18.11 10.65 12.85
C LEU A 247 -19.01 11.00 11.67
N HIS A 248 -19.57 12.21 11.67
CA HIS A 248 -20.39 12.73 10.56
C HIS A 248 -19.66 12.72 9.20
N GLN A 249 -18.32 12.78 9.19
CA GLN A 249 -17.54 12.71 7.95
C GLN A 249 -17.50 11.31 7.34
N TYR A 250 -17.72 10.27 8.15
CA TYR A 250 -17.77 8.87 7.75
C TYR A 250 -19.21 8.41 7.49
N GLU A 251 -20.15 8.86 8.33
CA GLU A 251 -21.58 8.55 8.21
C GLU A 251 -22.15 8.99 6.85
N ARG A 252 -21.70 10.13 6.31
CA ARG A 252 -22.10 10.61 4.98
C ARG A 252 -21.77 9.63 3.83
N PHE A 253 -20.89 8.65 4.07
CA PHE A 253 -20.50 7.60 3.13
C PHE A 253 -20.98 6.21 3.56
N GLY A 254 -21.87 6.12 4.56
CA GLY A 254 -22.44 4.86 5.03
C GLY A 254 -21.53 4.06 5.98
N VAL A 255 -20.59 4.73 6.65
CA VAL A 255 -19.81 4.15 7.75
C VAL A 255 -20.32 4.78 9.05
N ASP A 256 -21.20 4.06 9.73
CA ASP A 256 -21.89 4.50 10.94
C ASP A 256 -21.18 4.03 12.22
N ARG A 257 -21.77 4.36 13.38
CA ARG A 257 -21.24 3.98 14.68
C ARG A 257 -21.13 2.47 14.88
N GLU A 258 -22.06 1.70 14.31
CA GLU A 258 -22.04 0.25 14.40
C GLU A 258 -20.82 -0.31 13.63
N PHE A 259 -20.55 0.23 12.44
CA PHE A 259 -19.35 -0.13 11.68
C PHE A 259 -18.06 0.13 12.47
N PHE A 260 -17.96 1.28 13.15
CA PHE A 260 -16.81 1.57 14.01
C PHE A 260 -16.69 0.59 15.17
N GLN A 261 -17.79 0.28 15.86
CA GLN A 261 -17.79 -0.68 16.97
C GLN A 261 -17.35 -2.07 16.51
N GLN A 262 -17.82 -2.53 15.35
CA GLN A 262 -17.38 -3.79 14.79
C GLN A 262 -15.89 -3.78 14.44
N ALA A 263 -15.38 -2.69 13.85
CA ALA A 263 -13.96 -2.55 13.53
C ALA A 263 -13.08 -2.57 14.80
N PHE A 264 -13.50 -1.87 15.85
CA PHE A 264 -12.85 -1.88 17.16
C PHE A 264 -12.78 -3.29 17.76
N LEU A 265 -13.90 -4.02 17.76
CA LEU A 265 -13.95 -5.40 18.26
C LEU A 265 -13.01 -6.34 17.50
N ARG A 266 -12.89 -6.17 16.17
CA ARG A 266 -11.96 -6.98 15.35
C ARG A 266 -10.51 -6.73 15.75
N ILE A 267 -10.13 -5.47 15.93
CA ILE A 267 -8.77 -5.12 16.37
C ILE A 267 -8.48 -5.70 17.74
N ASP A 268 -9.39 -5.53 18.71
CA ASP A 268 -9.19 -6.07 20.06
C ASP A 268 -9.02 -7.59 20.03
N GLN A 269 -9.81 -8.28 19.20
CA GLN A 269 -9.70 -9.74 19.03
C GLN A 269 -8.34 -10.14 18.43
N VAL A 270 -7.86 -9.41 17.42
CA VAL A 270 -6.54 -9.64 16.82
C VAL A 270 -5.45 -9.46 17.86
N THR A 271 -5.48 -8.36 18.61
CA THR A 271 -4.52 -8.08 19.69
C THR A 271 -4.51 -9.18 20.75
N GLN A 272 -5.69 -9.63 21.21
CA GLN A 272 -5.80 -10.72 22.17
C GLN A 272 -5.20 -12.03 21.63
N ASN A 273 -5.43 -12.33 20.36
CA ASN A 273 -4.85 -13.52 19.72
C ASN A 273 -3.32 -13.45 19.68
N TYR A 274 -2.74 -12.26 19.45
CA TYR A 274 -1.28 -12.07 19.44
C TYR A 274 -0.66 -12.09 20.84
N GLN A 275 -1.34 -11.55 21.86
CA GLN A 275 -0.87 -11.62 23.25
C GLN A 275 -0.90 -13.05 23.83
N GLY A 276 -1.68 -13.93 23.23
CA GLY A 276 -1.78 -15.34 23.63
C GLY A 276 -0.77 -16.29 22.97
N LEU A 277 0.06 -15.81 22.03
CA LEU A 277 1.12 -16.57 21.34
C LEU A 277 2.46 -16.47 22.07
#